data_AF-A0A5D4GWT7-F1
#
_entry.id   AF-A0A5D4GWT7-F1
#
_cell.length_a   1.000
_cell.length_b   1.000
_cell.length_c   1.000
_cell.angle_alpha   90.00
_cell.angle_beta   90.00
_cell.angle_gamma   90.00
#
_symmetry.space_group_name_H-M   'P 1'
#
loop_
_entity.id
_entity.type
_entity.pdbx_description
1 polymer ?
#
loop_
_entity_poly.entity_id
_entity_poly.type
_entity_poly.pdbx_seq_one_letter_code
_entity_poly.pdbx_strand_id
1 'polypeptide(L)'
;MASYATKVKRDIARWREAGLIDAPTASALSLDVERNGGGRVSFGSVLSMMAAALFAAAILIFIAANWEAIPRLVRVSMLFATIAAGYLGGAVLKLRGEDAFGQGAWIVAAAAFGASIALIGQMYHMSGDEKQAIFVWGAGTALAAAMLRSGPLNVGAVLLGAVWMLMHGFDHWWSMRELPYAYLLVAVLLYALTFWARSVTSRHLIFLSLILFGFLHYWRDESLATPLVMALLSAGLLAFGEWRPAQAGRWLALGSGLPVHALLGFLTGIGIIQIALVDEQAFLVPSIAAFAGIIAALLLAGQENRMLRWLAYAAFAFQLCFVYMVMLGSMLGTAGFFVLGGLVLSVLAWLITRLERRFAARPLEGMRP
;
A
#
# COMPACT_ATOMS: atom_id res chain seq x y z
N MET A 1 7.76 -6.29 -22.32
CA MET A 1 7.13 -4.95 -22.38
C MET A 1 8.18 -3.90 -21.98
N ALA A 2 8.51 -2.93 -22.84
CA ALA A 2 9.52 -1.91 -22.54
C ALA A 2 9.13 -1.07 -21.30
N SER A 3 10.10 -0.76 -20.45
CA SER A 3 9.93 0.08 -19.25
C SER A 3 9.38 1.45 -19.63
N TYR A 4 8.60 2.08 -18.73
CA TYR A 4 8.09 3.44 -18.91
C TYR A 4 9.23 4.42 -19.26
N ALA A 5 10.38 4.28 -18.58
CA ALA A 5 11.58 5.07 -18.86
C ALA A 5 12.10 4.90 -20.30
N THR A 6 12.06 3.67 -20.84
CA THR A 6 12.47 3.38 -22.23
C THR A 6 11.53 4.04 -23.23
N LYS A 7 10.22 4.04 -22.95
CA LYS A 7 9.24 4.72 -23.80
C LYS A 7 9.46 6.24 -23.79
N VAL A 8 9.60 6.82 -22.60
CA VAL A 8 9.80 8.27 -22.46
C VAL A 8 11.11 8.73 -23.10
N LYS A 9 12.22 8.00 -22.93
CA LYS A 9 13.49 8.32 -23.62
C LYS A 9 13.35 8.28 -25.15
N ARG A 10 12.58 7.33 -25.68
CA ARG A 10 12.30 7.28 -27.12
C ARG A 10 11.43 8.45 -27.58
N ASP A 11 10.45 8.86 -26.76
CA ASP A 11 9.62 10.02 -27.05
C ASP A 11 10.44 11.32 -27.00
N ILE A 12 11.38 11.46 -26.04
CA ILE A 12 12.34 12.57 -25.97
C ILE A 12 13.22 12.62 -27.22
N ALA A 13 13.76 11.47 -27.66
CA ALA A 13 14.56 11.41 -28.89
C ALA A 13 13.75 11.83 -30.12
N ARG A 14 12.50 11.35 -30.23
CA ARG A 14 11.58 11.74 -31.31
C ARG A 14 11.25 13.24 -31.25
N TRP A 15 11.06 13.83 -30.07
CA TRP A 15 10.80 15.27 -29.93
C TRP A 15 12.01 16.11 -30.32
N ARG A 16 13.22 15.65 -30.03
CA ARG A 16 14.46 16.28 -30.48
C ARG A 16 14.59 16.23 -32.01
N GLU A 17 14.34 15.06 -32.61
CA GLU A 17 14.34 14.89 -34.07
C GLU A 17 13.28 15.75 -34.77
N ALA A 18 12.12 15.92 -34.14
CA ALA A 18 11.04 16.79 -34.63
C ALA A 18 11.30 18.29 -34.36
N GLY A 19 12.41 18.68 -33.74
CA GLY A 19 12.74 20.07 -33.44
C GLY A 19 11.87 20.71 -32.34
N LEU A 20 11.09 19.92 -31.60
CA LEU A 20 10.21 20.40 -30.54
C LEU A 20 10.98 20.80 -29.27
N ILE A 21 12.18 20.24 -29.08
CA ILE A 21 13.07 20.52 -27.95
C ILE A 21 14.54 20.56 -28.41
N ASP A 22 15.35 21.38 -27.75
CA ASP A 22 16.80 21.50 -27.99
C ASP A 22 17.59 20.34 -27.35
N ALA A 23 18.82 20.13 -27.82
CA ALA A 23 19.69 19.05 -27.35
C ALA A 23 20.05 19.14 -25.84
N PRO A 24 20.33 20.33 -25.27
CA PRO A 24 20.46 20.50 -23.82
C PRO A 24 19.21 20.07 -23.04
N THR A 25 18.02 20.53 -23.44
CA THR A 25 16.76 20.16 -22.78
C THR A 25 16.44 18.68 -22.91
N ALA A 26 16.66 18.07 -24.08
CA ALA A 26 16.49 16.62 -24.28
C ALA A 26 17.42 15.79 -23.37
N SER A 27 18.64 16.27 -23.17
CA SER A 27 19.62 15.62 -22.27
C SER A 27 19.21 15.78 -20.81
N ALA A 28 18.77 16.97 -20.40
CA ALA A 28 18.28 17.23 -19.04
C ALA A 28 17.04 16.39 -18.69
N LEU A 29 16.07 16.29 -19.61
CA LEU A 29 14.88 15.47 -19.44
C LEU A 29 15.20 13.96 -19.42
N SER A 30 16.15 13.50 -20.24
CA SER A 30 16.58 12.10 -20.22
C SER A 30 17.27 11.74 -18.90
N LEU A 31 18.08 12.65 -18.37
CA LEU A 31 18.74 12.52 -17.08
C LEU A 31 17.75 12.57 -15.92
N ASP A 32 16.72 13.42 -16.01
CA ASP A 32 15.61 13.48 -15.05
C ASP A 32 14.84 12.16 -15.04
N VAL A 33 14.52 11.59 -16.20
CA VAL A 33 13.84 10.29 -16.33
C VAL A 33 14.72 9.14 -15.82
N GLU A 34 16.04 9.21 -15.92
CA GLU A 34 16.92 8.23 -15.26
C GLU A 34 16.93 8.36 -13.74
N ARG A 35 16.92 9.59 -13.22
CA ARG A 35 16.96 9.86 -11.77
C ARG A 35 15.61 9.65 -11.08
N ASN A 36 14.51 9.98 -11.75
CA ASN A 36 13.16 10.04 -11.20
C ASN A 36 12.20 9.03 -11.85
N GLY A 37 12.58 8.41 -12.96
CA GLY A 37 11.79 7.36 -13.60
C GLY A 37 11.82 6.13 -12.72
N GLY A 38 10.80 6.01 -11.85
CA GLY A 38 10.62 4.95 -10.87
C GLY A 38 11.08 3.61 -11.43
N GLY A 39 12.28 3.20 -11.02
CA GLY A 39 12.83 1.92 -11.39
C GLY A 39 11.86 0.85 -10.93
N ARG A 40 11.24 0.15 -11.89
CA ARG A 40 10.62 -1.13 -11.58
C ARG A 40 11.72 -1.96 -10.91
N VAL A 41 11.45 -2.45 -9.71
CA VAL A 41 12.34 -3.39 -9.02
C VAL A 41 12.74 -4.44 -10.04
N SER A 42 14.00 -4.45 -10.45
CA SER A 42 14.43 -5.32 -11.53
C SER A 42 14.36 -6.74 -11.00
N PHE A 43 13.93 -7.69 -11.83
CA PHE A 43 13.90 -9.09 -11.42
C PHE A 43 15.27 -9.55 -10.89
N GLY A 44 16.35 -9.03 -11.48
CA GLY A 44 17.71 -9.22 -10.99
C GLY A 44 17.95 -8.65 -9.58
N SER A 45 17.42 -7.47 -9.25
CA SER A 45 17.51 -6.93 -7.88
C SER A 45 16.70 -7.74 -6.88
N VAL A 46 15.52 -8.26 -7.26
CA VAL A 46 14.73 -9.16 -6.40
C VAL A 46 15.51 -10.45 -6.15
N LEU A 47 16.03 -11.07 -7.21
CA LEU A 47 16.80 -12.31 -7.11
C LEU A 47 18.08 -12.12 -6.30
N SER A 48 18.75 -10.99 -6.45
CA SER A 48 19.95 -10.64 -5.65
C SER A 48 19.59 -10.46 -4.18
N MET A 49 18.44 -9.83 -3.88
CA MET A 49 17.95 -9.66 -2.51
C MET A 49 17.57 -11.01 -1.89
N MET A 50 16.92 -11.90 -2.65
CA MET A 50 16.60 -13.26 -2.23
C MET A 50 17.88 -14.07 -1.98
N ALA A 51 18.87 -13.99 -2.88
CA ALA A 51 20.15 -14.65 -2.73
C ALA A 51 20.90 -14.15 -1.49
N ALA A 52 20.93 -12.83 -1.26
CA ALA A 52 21.53 -12.24 -0.07
C ALA A 52 20.80 -12.69 1.22
N ALA A 53 19.47 -12.74 1.21
CA ALA A 53 18.67 -13.22 2.33
C ALA A 53 18.90 -14.71 2.62
N LEU A 54 18.95 -15.55 1.57
CA LEU A 54 19.27 -16.98 1.70
C LEU A 54 20.70 -17.20 2.20
N PHE A 55 21.66 -16.41 1.73
CA PHE A 55 23.04 -16.49 2.21
C PHE A 55 23.15 -16.07 3.68
N ALA A 56 22.45 -15.00 4.07
CA ALA A 56 22.36 -14.59 5.47
C ALA A 56 21.69 -15.68 6.34
N ALA A 57 20.60 -16.28 5.87
CA ALA A 57 19.94 -17.39 6.54
C ALA A 57 20.86 -18.62 6.65
N ALA A 58 21.60 -18.96 5.60
CA ALA A 58 22.56 -20.06 5.61
C ALA A 58 23.69 -19.83 6.61
N ILE A 59 24.23 -18.61 6.70
CA ILE A 59 25.22 -18.23 7.73
C ILE A 59 24.61 -18.41 9.13
N LEU A 60 23.39 -17.92 9.35
CA LEU A 60 22.71 -18.07 10.65
C LEU A 60 22.49 -19.53 11.02
N ILE A 61 22.06 -20.37 10.06
CA ILE A 61 21.88 -21.82 10.27
C ILE A 61 23.22 -22.50 10.55
N PHE A 62 24.28 -22.17 9.82
CA PHE A 62 25.62 -22.73 10.05
C PHE A 62 26.16 -22.38 11.44
N ILE A 63 25.97 -21.12 11.87
CA ILE A 63 26.32 -20.70 13.24
C ILE A 63 25.46 -21.44 14.26
N ALA A 64 24.15 -21.57 14.01
CA ALA A 64 23.22 -22.33 14.87
C ALA A 64 23.57 -23.83 14.95
N ALA A 65 24.11 -24.42 13.89
CA ALA A 65 24.57 -25.82 13.90
C ALA A 65 25.82 -26.02 14.76
N ASN A 66 26.65 -24.99 14.91
CA ASN A 66 27.86 -25.01 15.75
C ASN A 66 27.61 -24.35 17.13
N TRP A 67 26.35 -24.12 17.49
CA TRP A 67 25.97 -23.25 18.60
C TRP A 67 26.50 -23.72 19.95
N GLU A 68 26.49 -25.02 20.25
CA GLU A 68 26.95 -25.55 21.54
C GLU A 68 28.45 -25.29 21.82
N ALA A 69 29.28 -25.27 20.78
CA ALA A 69 30.73 -25.11 20.91
C ALA A 69 31.18 -23.65 21.15
N ILE A 70 30.31 -22.66 20.91
CA ILE A 70 30.69 -21.23 20.95
C ILE A 70 30.37 -20.64 22.32
N PRO A 71 31.29 -19.93 23.00
CA PRO A 71 30.98 -19.24 24.26
C PRO A 71 29.89 -18.18 24.10
N ARG A 72 29.02 -18.00 25.10
CA ARG A 72 27.84 -17.12 25.02
C ARG A 72 28.16 -15.68 24.60
N LEU A 73 29.21 -15.09 25.17
CA LEU A 73 29.62 -13.71 24.85
C LEU A 73 30.01 -13.58 23.37
N VAL A 74 30.69 -14.59 22.82
CA VAL A 74 31.09 -14.63 21.41
C VAL A 74 29.86 -14.71 20.50
N ARG A 75 28.84 -15.51 20.86
CA ARG A 75 27.57 -15.57 20.09
C ARG A 75 26.92 -14.19 20.00
N VAL A 76 26.78 -13.52 21.14
CA VAL A 76 26.18 -12.17 21.20
C VAL A 76 27.00 -11.17 20.40
N SER A 77 28.33 -11.16 20.56
CA SER A 77 29.22 -10.30 19.78
C SER A 77 29.12 -10.56 18.28
N MET A 78 29.00 -11.81 17.84
CA MET A 78 28.82 -12.16 16.41
C MET A 78 27.49 -11.63 15.85
N LEU A 79 26.40 -11.71 16.62
CA LEU A 79 25.10 -11.14 16.22
C LEU A 79 25.21 -9.63 16.02
N PHE A 80 25.77 -8.91 17.00
CA PHE A 80 25.99 -7.47 16.90
C PHE A 80 26.94 -7.10 15.76
N ALA A 81 28.02 -7.86 15.58
CA ALA A 81 28.97 -7.64 14.48
C ALA A 81 28.32 -7.83 13.12
N THR A 82 27.44 -8.82 12.96
CA THR A 82 26.70 -9.07 11.72
C THR A 82 25.75 -7.92 11.39
N ILE A 83 25.00 -7.44 12.38
CA ILE A 83 24.11 -6.29 12.23
C ILE A 83 24.90 -5.03 11.87
N ALA A 84 26.00 -4.75 12.60
CA ALA A 84 26.87 -3.61 12.36
C ALA A 84 27.51 -3.68 10.97
N ALA A 85 28.01 -4.84 10.56
CA ALA A 85 28.57 -5.05 9.23
C ALA A 85 27.54 -4.83 8.12
N GLY A 86 26.29 -5.25 8.31
CA GLY A 86 25.20 -5.00 7.37
C GLY A 86 24.88 -3.51 7.23
N TYR A 87 24.75 -2.77 8.34
CA TYR A 87 24.46 -1.34 8.31
C TYR A 87 25.63 -0.50 7.78
N LEU A 88 26.85 -0.73 8.30
CA LEU A 88 28.06 -0.01 7.88
C LEU A 88 28.46 -0.39 6.45
N GLY A 89 28.42 -1.67 6.11
CA GLY A 89 28.68 -2.16 4.75
C GLY A 89 27.69 -1.58 3.75
N GLY A 90 26.40 -1.55 4.09
CA GLY A 90 25.37 -0.90 3.28
C GLY A 90 25.62 0.60 3.10
N ALA A 91 26.09 1.29 4.14
CA ALA A 91 26.45 2.71 4.06
C ALA A 91 27.67 2.94 3.14
N VAL A 92 28.70 2.11 3.23
CA VAL A 92 29.86 2.16 2.33
C VAL A 92 29.46 1.91 0.88
N LEU A 93 28.58 0.94 0.61
CA LEU A 93 28.05 0.69 -0.74
C LEU A 93 27.28 1.90 -1.27
N LYS A 94 26.46 2.54 -0.43
CA LYS A 94 25.75 3.79 -0.75
C LYS A 94 26.71 4.93 -1.11
N LEU A 95 27.83 5.06 -0.38
CA LEU A 95 28.86 6.05 -0.67
C LEU A 95 29.62 5.79 -1.97
N ARG A 96 29.70 4.52 -2.40
CA ARG A 96 30.30 4.11 -3.69
C ARG A 96 29.35 4.25 -4.88
N GLY A 97 28.10 4.68 -4.66
CA GLY A 97 27.08 4.79 -5.70
C GLY A 97 26.29 3.51 -5.97
N GLU A 98 26.56 2.42 -5.23
CA GLU A 98 25.88 1.13 -5.35
C GLU A 98 24.57 1.12 -4.54
N ASP A 99 23.65 2.00 -4.92
CA ASP A 99 22.43 2.31 -4.17
C ASP A 99 21.56 1.08 -3.88
N ALA A 100 21.36 0.20 -4.88
CA ALA A 100 20.52 -0.97 -4.74
C ALA A 100 21.10 -1.99 -3.74
N PHE A 101 22.41 -2.24 -3.83
CA PHE A 101 23.10 -3.15 -2.91
C PHE A 101 23.19 -2.58 -1.50
N GLY A 102 23.40 -1.26 -1.36
CA GLY A 102 23.36 -0.58 -0.06
C GLY A 102 22.02 -0.72 0.65
N GLN A 103 20.91 -0.50 -0.06
CA GLN A 103 19.56 -0.70 0.47
C GLN A 103 19.30 -2.18 0.83
N GLY A 104 19.76 -3.11 -0.02
CA GLY A 104 19.65 -4.55 0.25
C GLY A 104 20.40 -4.97 1.52
N ALA A 105 21.63 -4.48 1.72
CA ALA A 105 22.43 -4.75 2.91
C ALA A 105 21.74 -4.23 4.19
N TRP A 106 21.10 -3.05 4.13
CA TRP A 106 20.33 -2.53 5.26
C TRP A 106 19.09 -3.36 5.59
N ILE A 107 18.38 -3.88 4.59
CA ILE A 107 17.25 -4.80 4.79
C ILE A 107 17.73 -6.09 5.45
N VAL A 108 18.85 -6.65 4.98
CA VAL A 108 19.46 -7.84 5.59
C VAL A 108 19.88 -7.56 7.04
N ALA A 109 20.45 -6.39 7.34
CA ALA A 109 20.80 -5.98 8.69
C ALA A 109 19.56 -5.88 9.61
N ALA A 110 18.47 -5.30 9.10
CA ALA A 110 17.20 -5.23 9.83
C ALA A 110 16.61 -6.62 10.10
N ALA A 111 16.70 -7.55 9.13
CA ALA A 111 16.27 -8.93 9.32
C ALA A 111 17.16 -9.68 10.34
N ALA A 112 18.48 -9.48 10.26
CA ALA A 112 19.44 -10.03 11.22
C ALA A 112 19.17 -9.52 12.64
N PHE A 113 18.74 -8.27 12.79
CA PHE A 113 18.31 -7.72 14.08
C PHE A 113 17.11 -8.49 14.66
N GLY A 114 16.05 -8.71 13.87
CA GLY A 114 14.90 -9.53 14.28
C GLY A 114 15.28 -10.96 14.66
N ALA A 115 16.09 -11.61 13.83
CA ALA A 115 16.60 -12.96 14.11
C ALA A 115 17.44 -13.00 15.40
N SER A 116 18.24 -11.97 15.66
CA SER A 116 19.06 -11.86 16.87
C SER A 116 18.20 -11.74 18.13
N ILE A 117 17.07 -11.03 18.08
CA ILE A 117 16.12 -10.96 19.21
C ILE A 117 15.62 -12.38 19.56
N ALA A 118 15.20 -13.16 18.56
CA ALA A 118 14.72 -14.52 18.77
C ALA A 118 15.81 -15.45 19.33
N LEU A 119 17.02 -15.41 18.76
CA LEU A 119 18.15 -16.23 19.23
C LEU A 119 18.59 -15.89 20.65
N ILE A 120 18.60 -14.60 21.01
CA ILE A 120 18.91 -14.16 22.37
C ILE A 120 17.81 -14.62 23.33
N GLY A 121 16.55 -14.47 22.96
CA GLY A 121 15.41 -14.94 23.76
C GLY A 121 15.50 -16.43 24.06
N GLN A 122 15.78 -17.25 23.04
CA GLN A 122 16.02 -18.68 23.19
C GLN A 122 17.23 -18.99 24.09
N MET A 123 18.37 -18.32 23.86
CA MET A 123 19.61 -18.56 24.60
C MET A 123 19.48 -18.28 26.11
N TYR A 124 18.71 -17.26 26.48
CA TYR A 124 18.47 -16.90 27.89
C TYR A 124 17.18 -17.50 28.46
N HIS A 125 16.51 -18.40 27.74
CA HIS A 125 15.23 -19.00 28.13
C HIS A 125 14.20 -17.94 28.56
N MET A 126 14.18 -16.81 27.87
CA MET A 126 13.22 -15.75 28.15
C MET A 126 11.84 -16.21 27.67
N SER A 127 10.91 -16.44 28.60
CA SER A 127 9.48 -16.60 28.31
C SER A 127 8.87 -15.24 27.96
N GLY A 128 9.28 -14.67 26.82
CA GLY A 128 8.83 -13.37 26.34
C GLY A 128 7.63 -13.50 25.41
N ASP A 129 6.79 -12.46 25.38
CA ASP A 129 5.70 -12.34 24.43
C ASP A 129 6.25 -12.06 23.02
N GLU A 130 5.93 -12.94 22.05
CA GLU A 130 6.35 -12.81 20.66
C GLU A 130 5.92 -11.47 20.05
N LYS A 131 4.77 -10.93 20.48
CA LYS A 131 4.26 -9.62 20.05
C LYS A 131 5.23 -8.51 20.44
N GLN A 132 5.84 -8.57 21.62
CA GLN A 132 6.84 -7.59 22.05
C GLN A 132 8.12 -7.68 21.21
N ALA A 133 8.56 -8.90 20.87
CA ALA A 133 9.72 -9.08 20.00
C ALA A 133 9.51 -8.45 18.61
N ILE A 134 8.35 -8.67 18.00
CA ILE A 134 7.99 -8.03 16.72
C ILE A 134 7.89 -6.52 16.85
N PHE A 135 7.34 -6.01 17.96
CA PHE A 135 7.26 -4.56 18.20
C PHE A 135 8.65 -3.91 18.26
N VAL A 136 9.57 -4.50 19.05
CA VAL A 136 10.95 -4.01 19.19
C VAL A 136 11.70 -4.11 17.87
N TRP A 137 11.48 -5.20 17.11
CA TRP A 137 12.04 -5.34 15.77
C TRP A 137 11.55 -4.24 14.82
N GLY A 138 10.24 -4.00 14.79
CA GLY A 138 9.63 -2.92 14.02
C GLY A 138 10.16 -1.54 14.41
N ALA A 139 10.28 -1.25 15.71
CA ALA A 139 10.80 0.00 16.23
C ALA A 139 12.27 0.22 15.85
N GLY A 140 13.12 -0.81 16.00
CA GLY A 140 14.53 -0.75 15.56
C GLY A 140 14.65 -0.54 14.05
N THR A 141 13.80 -1.19 13.27
CA THR A 141 13.75 -1.01 11.80
C THR A 141 13.28 0.41 11.42
N ALA A 142 12.30 0.97 12.13
CA ALA A 142 11.85 2.36 11.93
C ALA A 142 12.94 3.37 12.29
N LEU A 143 13.67 3.14 13.39
CA LEU A 143 14.81 3.96 13.78
C LEU A 143 15.91 3.92 12.71
N ALA A 144 16.26 2.73 12.22
CA ALA A 144 17.22 2.57 11.13
C ALA A 144 16.74 3.28 9.84
N ALA A 145 15.45 3.17 9.50
CA ALA A 145 14.85 3.89 8.38
C ALA A 145 14.98 5.41 8.53
N ALA A 146 14.82 5.93 9.75
CA ALA A 146 14.99 7.35 10.06
C ALA A 146 16.46 7.79 9.94
N MET A 147 17.38 7.07 10.58
CA MET A 147 18.81 7.42 10.57
C MET A 147 19.41 7.35 9.16
N LEU A 148 19.05 6.32 8.39
CA LEU A 148 19.61 6.04 7.07
C LEU A 148 18.79 6.64 5.92
N ARG A 149 17.66 7.29 6.24
CA ARG A 149 16.71 7.88 5.28
C ARG A 149 16.30 6.88 4.18
N SER A 150 16.02 5.64 4.58
CA SER A 150 15.76 4.52 3.67
C SER A 150 14.27 4.26 3.51
N GLY A 151 13.78 4.39 2.28
CA GLY A 151 12.40 4.02 1.93
C GLY A 151 12.10 2.53 2.12
N PRO A 152 12.95 1.59 1.64
CA PRO A 152 12.77 0.16 1.87
C PRO A 152 12.73 -0.22 3.36
N LEU A 153 13.58 0.34 4.21
CA LEU A 153 13.50 0.08 5.66
C LEU A 153 12.18 0.59 6.25
N ASN A 154 11.68 1.74 5.79
CA ASN A 154 10.37 2.22 6.22
C ASN A 154 9.23 1.29 5.77
N VAL A 155 9.33 0.68 4.58
CA VAL A 155 8.40 -0.37 4.16
C VAL A 155 8.46 -1.56 5.12
N GLY A 156 9.66 -2.02 5.47
CA GLY A 156 9.85 -3.07 6.47
C GLY A 156 9.23 -2.75 7.83
N ALA A 157 9.43 -1.52 8.32
CA ALA A 157 8.83 -1.05 9.57
C ALA A 157 7.29 -1.03 9.54
N VAL A 158 6.69 -0.59 8.43
CA VAL A 158 5.23 -0.61 8.23
C VAL A 158 4.69 -2.04 8.20
N LEU A 159 5.37 -2.96 7.51
CA LEU A 159 4.96 -4.37 7.46
C LEU A 159 5.05 -5.01 8.86
N LEU A 160 6.14 -4.78 9.59
CA LEU A 160 6.29 -5.27 10.97
C LEU A 160 5.24 -4.68 11.91
N GLY A 161 4.90 -3.40 11.78
CA GLY A 161 3.82 -2.78 12.53
C GLY A 161 2.44 -3.40 12.21
N ALA A 162 2.19 -3.72 10.94
CA ALA A 162 0.96 -4.42 10.54
C ALA A 162 0.92 -5.87 11.06
N VAL A 163 2.04 -6.60 11.02
CA VAL A 163 2.16 -7.94 11.63
C VAL A 163 1.90 -7.86 13.13
N TRP A 164 2.48 -6.89 13.82
CA TRP A 164 2.24 -6.68 15.25
C TRP A 164 0.75 -6.45 15.59
N MET A 165 0.05 -5.64 14.78
CA MET A 165 -1.40 -5.45 14.90
C MET A 165 -2.16 -6.76 14.68
N LEU A 166 -1.79 -7.55 13.67
CA LEU A 166 -2.46 -8.80 13.35
C LEU A 166 -2.24 -9.87 14.43
N MET A 167 -1.03 -9.98 14.99
CA MET A 167 -0.76 -10.95 16.06
C MET A 167 -1.68 -10.73 17.28
N HIS A 168 -1.98 -9.48 17.63
CA HIS A 168 -2.95 -9.17 18.68
C HIS A 168 -4.39 -9.55 18.30
N GLY A 169 -4.75 -9.48 17.02
CA GLY A 169 -6.04 -9.94 16.52
C GLY A 169 -6.20 -11.46 16.55
N PHE A 170 -5.12 -12.21 16.34
CA PHE A 170 -5.17 -13.67 16.14
C PHE A 170 -4.80 -14.53 17.36
N ASP A 171 -4.48 -13.92 18.50
CA ASP A 171 -3.82 -14.59 19.63
C ASP A 171 -4.63 -15.74 20.26
N HIS A 172 -5.96 -15.75 20.17
CA HIS A 172 -6.80 -16.84 20.71
C HIS A 172 -8.00 -17.15 19.80
N TRP A 173 -8.03 -18.34 19.18
CA TRP A 173 -9.23 -18.96 18.56
C TRP A 173 -10.11 -18.04 17.69
N TRP A 174 -9.49 -17.14 16.89
CA TRP A 174 -10.21 -16.15 16.06
C TRP A 174 -11.06 -15.13 16.86
N SER A 175 -10.96 -15.17 18.19
CA SER A 175 -11.54 -14.19 19.10
C SER A 175 -10.62 -12.96 19.07
N MET A 176 -10.95 -12.00 18.19
CA MET A 176 -10.27 -10.71 18.00
C MET A 176 -10.39 -9.78 19.23
N ARG A 177 -10.32 -10.32 20.45
CA ARG A 177 -10.63 -9.61 21.71
C ARG A 177 -9.68 -8.46 22.01
N GLU A 178 -8.44 -8.48 21.51
CA GLU A 178 -7.41 -7.50 21.88
C GLU A 178 -6.88 -6.70 20.69
N LEU A 179 -7.75 -6.11 19.86
CA LEU A 179 -7.28 -5.20 18.82
C LEU A 179 -6.51 -4.00 19.43
N PRO A 180 -5.22 -3.79 19.10
CA PRO A 180 -4.38 -2.83 19.79
C PRO A 180 -4.60 -1.43 19.21
N TYR A 181 -5.39 -0.59 19.89
CA TYR A 181 -5.60 0.81 19.47
C TYR A 181 -4.31 1.64 19.38
N ALA A 182 -3.27 1.24 20.11
CA ALA A 182 -1.93 1.81 19.99
C ALA A 182 -1.38 1.71 18.55
N TYR A 183 -1.90 0.79 17.72
CA TYR A 183 -1.58 0.73 16.30
C TYR A 183 -1.88 2.04 15.55
N LEU A 184 -2.94 2.76 15.92
CA LEU A 184 -3.26 4.04 15.28
C LEU A 184 -2.14 5.07 15.49
N LEU A 185 -1.56 5.10 16.69
CA LEU A 185 -0.39 5.94 16.97
C LEU A 185 0.83 5.47 16.18
N VAL A 186 1.09 4.16 16.13
CA VAL A 186 2.18 3.58 15.32
C VAL A 186 2.03 3.95 13.85
N ALA A 187 0.82 3.84 13.29
CA ALA A 187 0.51 4.20 11.92
C ALA A 187 0.79 5.70 11.64
N VAL A 188 0.41 6.60 12.56
CA VAL A 188 0.71 8.04 12.44
C VAL A 188 2.22 8.31 12.47
N LEU A 189 2.96 7.67 13.38
CA LEU A 189 4.41 7.84 13.49
C LEU A 189 5.13 7.33 12.25
N LEU A 190 4.76 6.14 11.76
CA LEU A 190 5.31 5.57 10.53
C LEU A 190 4.89 6.39 9.30
N TYR A 191 3.70 6.98 9.30
CA TYR A 191 3.24 7.88 8.26
C TYR A 191 4.09 9.15 8.19
N ALA A 192 4.37 9.79 9.32
CA ALA A 192 5.27 10.93 9.40
C ALA A 192 6.68 10.58 8.88
N LEU A 193 7.18 9.39 9.24
CA LEU A 193 8.46 8.88 8.76
C LEU A 193 8.51 8.72 7.23
N THR A 194 7.37 8.52 6.55
CA THR A 194 7.34 8.43 5.08
C THR A 194 7.82 9.69 4.37
N PHE A 195 7.64 10.87 4.95
CA PHE A 195 8.13 12.13 4.37
C PHE A 195 9.64 12.25 4.49
N TRP A 196 10.18 11.83 5.64
CA TRP A 196 11.62 11.83 5.89
C TRP A 196 12.36 10.77 5.05
N ALA A 197 11.82 9.55 5.00
CA ALA A 197 12.35 8.43 4.22
C ALA A 197 11.93 8.44 2.74
N ARG A 198 11.11 9.40 2.32
CA ARG A 198 10.59 9.60 0.95
C ARG A 198 9.94 8.33 0.34
N SER A 199 9.24 7.55 1.15
CA SER A 199 8.63 6.27 0.72
C SER A 199 7.15 6.41 0.40
N VAL A 200 6.81 6.44 -0.89
CA VAL A 200 5.41 6.42 -1.35
C VAL A 200 4.76 5.05 -1.10
N THR A 201 5.50 3.96 -1.29
CA THR A 201 5.02 2.60 -1.03
C THR A 201 4.57 2.42 0.41
N SER A 202 5.32 2.96 1.39
CA SER A 202 4.94 2.93 2.80
C SER A 202 3.60 3.63 3.05
N ARG A 203 3.32 4.75 2.34
CA ARG A 203 2.03 5.46 2.47
C ARG A 203 0.88 4.58 2.01
N HIS A 204 1.01 3.91 0.86
CA HIS A 204 -0.01 2.97 0.38
C HIS A 204 -0.25 1.84 1.38
N LEU A 205 0.82 1.23 1.90
CA LEU A 205 0.72 0.15 2.88
C LEU A 205 0.05 0.60 4.18
N ILE A 206 0.34 1.83 4.66
CA ILE A 206 -0.31 2.40 5.85
C ILE A 206 -1.80 2.63 5.60
N PHE A 207 -2.20 3.14 4.43
CA PHE A 207 -3.62 3.31 4.13
C PHE A 207 -4.35 1.96 4.04
N LEU A 208 -3.73 0.95 3.42
CA LEU A 208 -4.28 -0.40 3.37
C LEU A 208 -4.39 -1.02 4.77
N SER A 209 -3.39 -0.83 5.63
CA SER A 209 -3.43 -1.35 6.99
C SER A 209 -4.42 -0.63 7.89
N LEU A 210 -4.71 0.66 7.66
CA LEU A 210 -5.79 1.38 8.34
C LEU A 210 -7.18 0.89 7.91
N ILE A 211 -7.38 0.58 6.62
CA ILE A 211 -8.61 -0.07 6.14
C ILE A 211 -8.78 -1.44 6.80
N LEU A 212 -7.70 -2.22 6.87
CA LEU A 212 -7.69 -3.52 7.55
C LEU A 212 -7.98 -3.37 9.05
N PHE A 213 -7.40 -2.38 9.73
CA PHE A 213 -7.71 -2.07 11.13
C PHE A 213 -9.20 -1.79 11.32
N GLY A 214 -9.81 -0.98 10.46
CA GLY A 214 -11.25 -0.68 10.50
C GLY A 214 -12.12 -1.94 10.31
N PHE A 215 -11.73 -2.82 9.39
CA PHE A 215 -12.38 -4.13 9.20
C PHE A 215 -12.28 -5.01 10.46
N LEU A 216 -11.09 -5.14 11.04
CA LEU A 216 -10.87 -5.95 12.24
C LEU A 216 -11.59 -5.37 13.47
N HIS A 217 -11.66 -4.05 13.57
CA HIS A 217 -12.41 -3.38 14.63
C HIS A 217 -13.91 -3.64 14.53
N TYR A 218 -14.48 -3.61 13.33
CA TYR A 218 -15.86 -4.06 13.14
C TYR A 218 -16.02 -5.54 13.50
N TRP A 219 -15.12 -6.41 13.04
CA TRP A 219 -15.20 -7.84 13.35
C TRP A 219 -15.17 -8.13 14.86
N ARG A 220 -14.50 -7.29 15.66
CA ARG A 220 -14.49 -7.41 17.13
C ARG A 220 -15.78 -6.92 17.77
N ASP A 221 -16.25 -5.73 17.41
CA ASP A 221 -17.32 -5.03 18.15
C ASP A 221 -18.71 -5.15 17.50
N GLU A 222 -18.77 -5.60 16.25
CA GLU A 222 -19.95 -5.63 15.36
C GLU A 222 -20.69 -4.28 15.25
N SER A 223 -20.04 -3.20 15.68
CA SER A 223 -20.60 -1.86 15.68
C SER A 223 -20.54 -1.23 14.29
N LEU A 224 -21.70 -0.82 13.76
CA LEU A 224 -21.81 -0.12 12.47
C LEU A 224 -21.17 1.28 12.47
N ALA A 225 -20.78 1.82 13.62
CA ALA A 225 -20.12 3.12 13.69
C ALA A 225 -18.78 3.14 12.94
N THR A 226 -17.97 2.10 13.09
CA THR A 226 -16.65 2.01 12.45
C THR A 226 -16.72 1.95 10.93
N PRO A 227 -17.48 1.04 10.30
CA PRO A 227 -17.60 1.01 8.85
C PRO A 227 -18.28 2.27 8.29
N LEU A 228 -19.21 2.90 9.02
CA LEU A 228 -19.80 4.17 8.63
C LEU A 228 -18.76 5.30 8.62
N VAL A 229 -17.99 5.45 9.70
CA VAL A 229 -16.90 6.44 9.78
C VAL A 229 -15.87 6.19 8.69
N MET A 230 -15.49 4.93 8.45
CA MET A 230 -14.57 4.57 7.38
C MET A 230 -15.09 4.95 6.00
N ALA A 231 -16.37 4.69 5.71
CA ALA A 231 -16.99 5.08 4.45
C ALA A 231 -17.05 6.60 4.27
N LEU A 232 -17.47 7.33 5.31
CA LEU A 232 -17.58 8.80 5.28
C LEU A 232 -16.20 9.47 5.16
N LEU A 233 -15.20 9.01 5.92
CA LEU A 233 -13.83 9.52 5.81
C LEU A 233 -13.26 9.25 4.42
N SER A 234 -13.52 8.07 3.86
CA SER A 234 -13.05 7.71 2.52
C SER A 234 -13.71 8.55 1.43
N ALA A 235 -15.02 8.79 1.51
CA ALA A 235 -15.73 9.71 0.63
C ALA A 235 -15.21 11.15 0.78
N GLY A 236 -14.95 11.59 2.00
CA GLY A 236 -14.34 12.89 2.31
C GLY A 236 -12.93 13.03 1.74
N LEU A 237 -12.11 11.99 1.81
CA LEU A 237 -10.77 11.96 1.22
C LEU A 237 -10.80 12.07 -0.30
N LEU A 238 -11.75 11.39 -0.96
CA LEU A 238 -11.95 11.52 -2.40
C LEU A 238 -12.35 12.95 -2.77
N ALA A 239 -13.34 13.52 -2.06
CA ALA A 239 -13.79 14.89 -2.28
C ALA A 239 -12.69 15.92 -2.00
N PHE A 240 -11.90 15.73 -0.95
CA PHE A 240 -10.76 16.59 -0.61
C PHE A 240 -9.66 16.53 -1.67
N GLY A 241 -9.36 15.32 -2.18
CA GLY A 241 -8.42 15.11 -3.27
C GLY A 241 -8.80 15.89 -4.53
N GLU A 242 -10.08 15.93 -4.85
CA GLU A 242 -10.62 16.63 -6.01
C GLU A 242 -10.72 18.15 -5.79
N TRP A 243 -11.19 18.59 -4.63
CA TRP A 243 -11.40 20.02 -4.36
C TRP A 243 -10.08 20.76 -4.08
N ARG A 244 -9.11 20.09 -3.43
CA ARG A 244 -7.85 20.71 -3.01
C ARG A 244 -6.64 19.85 -3.41
N PRO A 245 -6.40 19.60 -4.72
CA PRO A 245 -5.39 18.66 -5.19
C PRO A 245 -3.97 19.01 -4.72
N ALA A 246 -3.61 20.30 -4.68
CA ALA A 246 -2.30 20.75 -4.19
C ALA A 246 -2.08 20.48 -2.70
N GLN A 247 -3.13 20.63 -1.87
CA GLN A 247 -3.04 20.36 -0.43
C GLN A 247 -3.06 18.85 -0.18
N ALA A 248 -3.94 18.10 -0.86
CA ALA A 248 -3.97 16.65 -0.80
C ALA A 248 -2.63 16.04 -1.22
N GLY A 249 -2.00 16.55 -2.29
CA GLY A 249 -0.67 16.13 -2.72
C GLY A 249 0.42 16.41 -1.68
N ARG A 250 0.32 17.50 -0.92
CA ARG A 250 1.28 17.86 0.14
C ARG A 250 1.12 17.01 1.39
N TRP A 251 -0.12 16.87 1.88
CA TRP A 251 -0.42 16.20 3.15
C TRP A 251 -0.52 14.70 3.05
N LEU A 252 -1.10 14.18 1.96
CA LEU A 252 -1.34 12.76 1.77
C LEU A 252 -0.24 12.11 0.91
N ALA A 253 0.28 12.86 -0.07
CA ALA A 253 1.40 12.49 -0.92
C ALA A 253 1.32 11.06 -1.50
N LEU A 254 0.09 10.61 -1.78
CA LEU A 254 -0.28 9.34 -2.41
C LEU A 254 -0.33 9.44 -3.95
N GLY A 255 -0.15 10.65 -4.49
CA GLY A 255 -0.25 10.92 -5.93
C GLY A 255 -1.59 10.42 -6.51
N SER A 256 -1.52 9.76 -7.66
CA SER A 256 -2.70 9.14 -8.30
C SER A 256 -3.29 7.98 -7.49
N GLY A 257 -2.63 7.48 -6.44
CA GLY A 257 -3.17 6.41 -5.61
C GLY A 257 -4.28 6.85 -4.65
N LEU A 258 -4.43 8.15 -4.37
CA LEU A 258 -5.40 8.65 -3.38
C LEU A 258 -6.85 8.24 -3.71
N PRO A 259 -7.39 8.49 -4.93
CA PRO A 259 -8.75 8.06 -5.28
C PRO A 259 -8.97 6.56 -5.16
N VAL A 260 -7.93 5.75 -5.37
CA VAL A 260 -8.02 4.29 -5.27
C VAL A 260 -8.17 3.84 -3.82
N HIS A 261 -7.37 4.40 -2.91
CA HIS A 261 -7.50 4.08 -1.48
C HIS A 261 -8.81 4.60 -0.90
N ALA A 262 -9.26 5.77 -1.36
CA ALA A 262 -10.56 6.31 -1.00
C ALA A 262 -11.71 5.41 -1.49
N LEU A 263 -11.69 4.95 -2.74
CA LEU A 263 -12.72 4.02 -3.23
C LEU A 263 -12.66 2.68 -2.49
N LEU A 264 -11.46 2.13 -2.23
CA LEU A 264 -11.30 0.89 -1.46
C LEU A 264 -11.87 1.02 -0.05
N GLY A 265 -11.47 2.04 0.71
CA GLY A 265 -11.97 2.25 2.07
C GLY A 265 -13.49 2.49 2.12
N PHE A 266 -14.02 3.23 1.13
CA PHE A 266 -15.47 3.43 0.98
C PHE A 266 -16.20 2.10 0.75
N LEU A 267 -15.74 1.30 -0.21
CA LEU A 267 -16.35 0.02 -0.56
C LEU A 267 -16.22 -1.00 0.57
N THR A 268 -15.10 -1.03 1.29
CA THR A 268 -14.96 -1.90 2.47
C THR A 268 -15.97 -1.49 3.56
N GLY A 269 -16.12 -0.19 3.83
CA GLY A 269 -17.04 0.30 4.86
C GLY A 269 -18.50 -0.01 4.51
N ILE A 270 -18.89 0.33 3.28
CA ILE A 270 -20.25 0.01 2.79
C ILE A 270 -20.47 -1.49 2.70
N GLY A 271 -19.52 -2.27 2.21
CA GLY A 271 -19.63 -3.72 2.11
C GLY A 271 -19.82 -4.40 3.46
N ILE A 272 -19.12 -3.94 4.51
CA ILE A 272 -19.36 -4.40 5.88
C ILE A 272 -20.81 -4.11 6.30
N ILE A 273 -21.29 -2.88 6.09
CA ILE A 273 -22.68 -2.49 6.44
C ILE A 273 -23.69 -3.34 5.66
N GLN A 274 -23.42 -3.64 4.38
CA GLN A 274 -24.29 -4.48 3.57
C GLN A 274 -24.37 -5.91 4.10
N ILE A 275 -23.24 -6.51 4.49
CA ILE A 275 -23.21 -7.85 5.08
C ILE A 275 -23.96 -7.86 6.40
N ALA A 276 -23.76 -6.84 7.24
CA ALA A 276 -24.43 -6.71 8.53
C ALA A 276 -25.96 -6.57 8.42
N LEU A 277 -26.44 -5.99 7.32
CA LEU A 277 -27.86 -5.72 7.06
C LEU A 277 -28.46 -6.64 6.00
N VAL A 278 -27.81 -7.76 5.66
CA VAL A 278 -28.18 -8.58 4.49
C VAL A 278 -29.62 -9.10 4.53
N ASP A 279 -30.10 -9.47 5.72
CA ASP A 279 -31.46 -9.97 5.95
C ASP A 279 -32.46 -8.86 6.31
N GLU A 280 -31.99 -7.62 6.41
CA GLU A 280 -32.78 -6.46 6.85
C GLU A 280 -33.33 -5.68 5.65
N GLN A 281 -34.52 -5.07 5.81
CA GLN A 281 -35.09 -4.19 4.78
C GLN A 281 -34.19 -2.98 4.48
N ALA A 282 -33.35 -2.60 5.45
CA ALA A 282 -32.38 -1.53 5.31
C ALA A 282 -31.24 -1.83 4.32
N PHE A 283 -31.05 -3.08 3.87
CA PHE A 283 -30.00 -3.51 2.92
C PHE A 283 -29.93 -2.67 1.64
N LEU A 284 -31.07 -2.16 1.17
CA LEU A 284 -31.14 -1.40 -0.08
C LEU A 284 -30.38 -0.07 0.01
N VAL A 285 -30.37 0.57 1.18
CA VAL A 285 -29.71 1.87 1.40
C VAL A 285 -28.18 1.81 1.18
N PRO A 286 -27.42 0.94 1.87
CA PRO A 286 -25.99 0.80 1.61
C PRO A 286 -25.70 0.27 0.21
N SER A 287 -26.61 -0.52 -0.40
CA SER A 287 -26.47 -0.96 -1.80
C SER A 287 -26.53 0.20 -2.79
N ILE A 288 -27.49 1.11 -2.62
CA ILE A 288 -27.59 2.35 -3.41
C ILE A 288 -26.36 3.23 -3.15
N ALA A 289 -25.93 3.36 -1.89
CA ALA A 289 -24.74 4.13 -1.53
C ALA A 289 -23.47 3.56 -2.20
N ALA A 290 -23.31 2.23 -2.27
CA ALA A 290 -22.21 1.59 -2.97
C ALA A 290 -22.17 2.00 -4.45
N PHE A 291 -23.29 1.87 -5.17
CA PHE A 291 -23.38 2.29 -6.57
C PHE A 291 -23.09 3.79 -6.74
N ALA A 292 -23.70 4.63 -5.90
CA ALA A 292 -23.47 6.07 -5.93
C ALA A 292 -22.00 6.43 -5.71
N GLY A 293 -21.31 5.78 -4.75
CA GLY A 293 -19.89 6.02 -4.50
C GLY A 293 -18.99 5.53 -5.63
N ILE A 294 -19.28 4.38 -6.25
CA ILE A 294 -18.55 3.89 -7.44
C ILE A 294 -18.71 4.88 -8.60
N ILE A 295 -19.94 5.33 -8.86
CA ILE A 295 -20.25 6.31 -9.90
C ILE A 295 -19.56 7.64 -9.62
N ALA A 296 -19.61 8.13 -8.38
CA ALA A 296 -18.93 9.36 -7.98
C ALA A 296 -17.42 9.26 -8.20
N ALA A 297 -16.79 8.15 -7.80
CA ALA A 297 -15.37 7.92 -8.02
C ALA A 297 -14.98 7.90 -9.51
N LEU A 298 -15.81 7.29 -10.36
CA LEU A 298 -15.63 7.31 -11.82
C LEU A 298 -15.77 8.72 -12.42
N LEU A 299 -16.78 9.47 -11.97
CA LEU A 299 -17.06 10.82 -12.48
C LEU A 299 -15.99 11.84 -12.07
N LEU A 300 -15.50 11.76 -10.84
CA LEU A 300 -14.53 12.69 -10.29
C LEU A 300 -13.12 12.36 -10.76
N ALA A 301 -12.67 11.11 -10.57
CA ALA A 301 -11.26 10.74 -10.75
C ALA A 301 -11.00 9.63 -11.78
N GLY A 302 -12.05 9.07 -12.41
CA GLY A 302 -11.91 7.94 -13.34
C GLY A 302 -11.22 8.28 -14.66
N GLN A 303 -11.24 9.55 -15.08
CA GLN A 303 -10.66 9.99 -16.34
C GLN A 303 -9.13 9.84 -16.36
N GLU A 304 -8.47 10.27 -15.28
CA GLU A 304 -7.02 10.36 -15.21
C GLU A 304 -6.36 9.09 -14.66
N ASN A 305 -7.15 8.22 -14.00
CA ASN A 305 -6.62 7.06 -13.29
C ASN A 305 -7.15 5.73 -13.82
N ARG A 306 -6.32 5.05 -14.61
CA ARG A 306 -6.63 3.71 -15.15
C ARG A 306 -6.90 2.68 -14.05
N MET A 307 -6.13 2.69 -12.96
CA MET A 307 -6.31 1.72 -11.87
C MET A 307 -7.65 1.93 -11.17
N LEU A 308 -8.04 3.19 -10.94
CA LEU A 308 -9.35 3.52 -10.38
C LEU A 308 -10.49 3.02 -11.26
N ARG A 309 -10.40 3.20 -12.59
CA ARG A 309 -11.44 2.70 -13.51
C ARG A 309 -11.62 1.19 -13.41
N TRP A 310 -10.52 0.44 -13.48
CA TRP A 310 -10.58 -1.01 -13.39
C TRP A 310 -11.13 -1.48 -12.05
N LEU A 311 -10.72 -0.85 -10.95
CA LEU A 311 -11.28 -1.11 -9.63
C LEU A 311 -12.79 -0.81 -9.59
N ALA A 312 -13.21 0.35 -10.10
CA ALA A 312 -14.61 0.76 -10.11
C ALA A 312 -15.48 -0.17 -10.97
N TYR A 313 -15.00 -0.61 -12.14
CA TYR A 313 -15.73 -1.57 -12.97
C TYR A 313 -15.83 -2.95 -12.31
N ALA A 314 -14.73 -3.43 -11.70
CA ALA A 314 -14.75 -4.68 -10.95
C ALA A 314 -15.71 -4.60 -9.75
N ALA A 315 -15.64 -3.51 -8.99
CA ALA A 315 -16.53 -3.25 -7.86
C ALA A 315 -18.00 -3.14 -8.30
N PHE A 316 -18.28 -2.48 -9.41
CA PHE A 316 -19.63 -2.36 -9.96
C PHE A 316 -20.21 -3.71 -10.38
N ALA A 317 -19.42 -4.53 -11.10
CA ALA A 317 -19.83 -5.86 -11.51
C ALA A 317 -20.05 -6.77 -10.29
N PHE A 318 -19.13 -6.74 -9.32
CA PHE A 318 -19.27 -7.46 -8.06
C PHE A 318 -20.54 -7.02 -7.31
N GLN A 319 -20.77 -5.70 -7.20
CA GLN A 319 -21.94 -5.15 -6.52
C GLN A 319 -23.24 -5.59 -7.17
N LEU A 320 -23.29 -5.61 -8.51
CA LEU A 320 -24.45 -6.09 -9.25
C LEU A 320 -24.73 -7.57 -8.96
N CYS A 321 -23.69 -8.41 -9.01
CA CYS A 321 -23.80 -9.84 -8.68
C CYS A 321 -24.21 -10.06 -7.22
N PHE A 322 -23.64 -9.30 -6.29
CA PHE A 322 -23.91 -9.41 -4.87
C PHE A 322 -25.37 -9.03 -4.54
N VAL A 323 -25.83 -7.88 -5.02
CA VAL A 323 -27.24 -7.45 -4.84
C VAL A 323 -28.21 -8.43 -5.51
N TYR A 324 -27.86 -8.95 -6.70
CA TYR A 324 -28.65 -9.99 -7.36
C TYR A 324 -28.78 -11.24 -6.49
N MET A 325 -27.67 -11.77 -5.97
CA MET A 325 -27.64 -12.98 -5.15
C MET A 325 -28.50 -12.85 -3.89
N VAL A 326 -28.44 -11.69 -3.22
CA VAL A 326 -29.25 -11.41 -2.02
C VAL A 326 -30.73 -11.28 -2.37
N MET A 327 -31.07 -10.63 -3.49
CA MET A 327 -32.47 -10.35 -3.87
C MET A 327 -33.20 -11.55 -4.51
N LEU A 328 -32.47 -12.55 -5.02
CA LEU A 328 -33.01 -13.70 -5.77
C LEU A 328 -34.00 -14.54 -4.95
N GLY A 329 -33.90 -14.51 -3.62
CA GLY A 329 -34.75 -15.30 -2.71
C GLY A 329 -36.21 -14.82 -2.60
N SER A 330 -36.57 -13.64 -3.13
CA SER A 330 -37.95 -13.13 -3.05
C SER A 330 -38.46 -12.56 -4.38
N MET A 331 -39.74 -12.80 -4.71
CA MET A 331 -40.37 -12.22 -5.91
C MET A 331 -40.39 -10.69 -5.90
N LEU A 332 -40.47 -10.10 -4.70
CA LEU A 332 -40.44 -8.64 -4.48
C LEU A 332 -39.01 -8.08 -4.63
N GLY A 333 -37.99 -8.80 -4.14
CA GLY A 333 -36.58 -8.51 -4.38
C GLY A 333 -36.20 -8.62 -5.85
N THR A 334 -36.82 -9.55 -6.59
CA THR A 334 -36.60 -9.72 -8.03
C THR A 334 -37.14 -8.53 -8.84
N ALA A 335 -38.34 -8.01 -8.51
CA ALA A 335 -38.87 -6.79 -9.14
C ALA A 335 -38.04 -5.55 -8.80
N GLY A 336 -37.62 -5.41 -7.53
CA GLY A 336 -36.70 -4.35 -7.09
C GLY A 336 -35.34 -4.41 -7.80
N PHE A 337 -34.81 -5.61 -8.02
CA PHE A 337 -33.58 -5.82 -8.78
C PHE A 337 -33.70 -5.35 -10.23
N PHE A 338 -34.79 -5.65 -10.93
CA PHE A 338 -34.98 -5.18 -12.31
C PHE A 338 -35.09 -3.65 -12.40
N VAL A 339 -35.77 -3.00 -11.45
CA VAL A 339 -35.83 -1.53 -11.38
C VAL A 339 -34.47 -0.93 -11.08
N LEU A 340 -33.75 -1.47 -10.10
CA LEU A 340 -32.40 -1.03 -9.74
C LEU A 340 -31.43 -1.24 -10.91
N GLY A 341 -31.45 -2.42 -11.52
CA GLY A 341 -30.66 -2.77 -12.70
C GLY A 341 -30.94 -1.85 -13.89
N GLY A 342 -32.22 -1.53 -14.15
CA GLY A 342 -32.60 -0.57 -15.19
C GLY A 342 -32.09 0.84 -14.92
N LEU A 343 -32.20 1.33 -13.68
CA LEU A 343 -31.64 2.63 -13.26
C LEU A 343 -30.12 2.64 -13.40
N VAL A 344 -29.45 1.59 -12.93
CA VAL A 344 -28.00 1.43 -12.96
C VAL A 344 -27.48 1.39 -14.39
N LEU A 345 -28.12 0.63 -15.29
CA LEU A 345 -27.78 0.60 -16.72
C LEU A 345 -28.03 1.95 -17.39
N SER A 346 -29.12 2.64 -17.05
CA SER A 346 -29.40 3.99 -17.57
C SER A 346 -28.33 5.01 -17.14
N VAL A 347 -27.90 4.94 -15.89
CA VAL A 347 -26.81 5.78 -15.37
C VAL A 347 -25.48 5.43 -16.05
N LEU A 348 -25.19 4.14 -16.25
CA LEU A 348 -23.99 3.67 -16.95
C LEU A 348 -23.97 4.15 -18.41
N ALA A 349 -25.09 4.04 -19.12
CA ALA A 349 -25.24 4.51 -20.50
C ALA A 349 -25.04 6.02 -20.59
N TRP A 350 -25.64 6.79 -19.68
CA TRP A 350 -25.43 8.23 -19.59
C TRP A 350 -23.97 8.59 -19.27
N LEU A 351 -23.33 7.85 -18.37
CA LEU A 351 -21.91 7.98 -18.01
C LEU A 351 -21.02 7.77 -19.22
N ILE A 352 -21.19 6.65 -19.94
CA ILE A 352 -20.42 6.33 -21.15
C ILE A 352 -20.58 7.48 -22.15
N THR A 353 -21.81 7.93 -22.41
CA THR A 353 -22.09 9.04 -23.31
C THR A 353 -21.42 10.35 -22.87
N ARG A 354 -21.40 10.64 -21.56
CA ARG A 354 -20.75 11.84 -20.99
C ARG A 354 -19.23 11.75 -21.04
N LEU A 355 -18.66 10.57 -20.81
CA LEU A 355 -17.23 10.31 -20.92
C LEU A 355 -16.79 10.43 -22.39
N GLU A 356 -17.53 9.84 -23.33
CA GLU A 356 -17.29 9.96 -24.78
C GLU A 356 -17.33 11.39 -25.26
N ARG A 357 -18.33 12.19 -24.85
CA ARG A 357 -18.39 13.62 -25.18
C ARG A 357 -17.22 14.41 -24.61
N ARG A 358 -16.74 14.07 -23.41
CA ARG A 358 -15.54 14.68 -22.81
C ARG A 358 -14.25 14.24 -23.50
N PHE A 359 -14.18 13.01 -24.01
CA PHE A 359 -13.04 12.52 -24.79
C PHE A 359 -12.98 13.16 -26.18
N ALA A 360 -14.13 13.38 -26.83
CA ALA A 360 -14.21 14.03 -28.14
C ALA A 360 -13.94 15.54 -28.11
N ALA A 361 -14.16 16.21 -26.96
CA ALA A 361 -14.04 17.66 -26.81
C ALA A 361 -12.62 18.18 -26.48
N ARG A 362 -11.56 17.38 -26.67
CA ARG A 362 -10.17 17.89 -26.71
C ARG A 362 -9.71 18.04 -28.18
N PRO A 363 -10.03 19.15 -28.87
CA PRO A 363 -9.39 19.45 -30.13
C PRO A 363 -7.91 19.74 -29.92
N LEU A 364 -7.10 19.27 -30.87
CA LEU A 364 -5.68 19.56 -31.02
C LEU A 364 -5.49 21.07 -31.27
N GLU A 365 -5.44 21.89 -30.23
CA GLU A 365 -4.92 23.26 -30.34
C GLU A 365 -3.41 23.22 -30.17
N GLY A 366 -2.71 23.25 -31.29
CA GLY A 366 -1.24 23.34 -31.30
C GLY A 366 -0.57 22.92 -32.60
N MET A 367 -1.18 23.17 -33.75
CA MET A 367 -0.44 23.27 -35.02
C MET A 367 -1.27 24.12 -35.98
N ARG A 368 -0.85 25.38 -36.14
CA ARG A 368 -1.15 26.18 -37.31
C ARG A 368 0.19 26.62 -37.91
N PRO A 369 0.24 26.70 -39.25
CA PRO A 369 1.38 26.31 -40.08
C PRO A 369 2.60 27.20 -39.98
#